data_AF-W2SWI6-F1
#
_entry.id   AF-W2SWI6-F1
#
_cell.length_a   1.000
_cell.length_b   1.000
_cell.length_c   1.000
_cell.angle_alpha   90.00
_cell.angle_beta   90.00
_cell.angle_gamma   90.00
#
_symmetry.space_group_name_H-M   'P 1'
#
loop_
_entity.id
_entity.type
_entity.pdbx_description
1 polymer ?
#
loop_
_entity_poly.entity_id
_entity_poly.type
_entity_poly.pdbx_seq_one_letter_code
_entity_poly.pdbx_strand_id
1 'polypeptide(L)'
;MSKAALDQMMRSLAIDLIAEDVRVNNVNPGVVVTQFIQNMGVPDEMAQKMYDSFASNRAVLPCGKVGNPSDIANVIAFLADRSQSFYIVGQTIVADGGTSIVLAMSSANTTFAELLK
;
A
#
# COMPACT_ATOMS: atom_id res chain seq x y z
N MET A 1 8.03 -0.25 -12.22
CA MET A 1 7.75 0.74 -13.29
C MET A 1 6.25 0.96 -13.51
N SER A 2 5.44 -0.09 -13.71
CA SER A 2 4.00 0.06 -13.99
C SER A 2 3.23 0.89 -12.95
N LYS A 3 3.46 0.68 -11.64
CA LYS A 3 2.78 1.44 -10.58
C LYS A 3 3.19 2.92 -10.51
N ALA A 4 4.47 3.24 -10.74
CA ALA A 4 4.92 4.62 -10.84
C ALA A 4 4.32 5.35 -12.06
N ALA A 5 4.15 4.63 -13.18
CA ALA A 5 3.46 5.16 -14.36
C ALA A 5 1.97 5.43 -14.07
N LEU A 6 1.30 4.55 -13.32
CA LEU A 6 -0.08 4.78 -12.85
C LEU A 6 -0.19 6.02 -11.96
N ASP A 7 0.76 6.25 -11.06
CA ASP A 7 0.77 7.45 -10.22
C ASP A 7 0.85 8.74 -11.05
N GLN A 8 1.67 8.74 -12.11
CA GLN A 8 1.74 9.90 -13.01
C GLN A 8 0.50 10.03 -13.88
N MET A 9 -0.02 8.93 -14.40
CA MET A 9 -1.27 8.92 -15.18
C MET A 9 -2.44 9.47 -14.38
N MET A 10 -2.56 9.08 -13.10
CA MET A 10 -3.59 9.58 -12.20
C MET A 10 -3.49 11.10 -12.03
N ARG A 11 -2.29 11.65 -11.84
CA ARG A 11 -2.08 13.11 -11.75
C ARG A 11 -2.50 13.85 -13.02
N SER A 12 -2.16 13.32 -14.20
CA SER A 12 -2.60 13.90 -15.47
C SER A 12 -4.12 13.90 -15.58
N LEU A 13 -4.78 12.76 -15.31
CA LEU A 13 -6.24 12.66 -15.37
C LEU A 13 -6.94 13.57 -14.34
N ALA A 14 -6.35 13.76 -13.16
CA ALA A 14 -6.90 14.67 -12.16
C ALA A 14 -6.94 16.13 -12.65
N ILE A 15 -5.94 16.55 -13.43
CA ILE A 15 -5.90 17.90 -14.03
C ILE A 15 -6.92 17.99 -15.18
N ASP A 16 -6.97 16.98 -16.04
CA ASP A 16 -7.84 17.00 -17.22
C ASP A 16 -9.33 16.99 -16.84
N LEU A 17 -9.71 16.26 -15.79
CA LEU A 17 -11.11 15.98 -15.46
C LEU A 17 -11.71 16.90 -14.38
N ILE A 18 -10.91 17.70 -13.66
CA ILE A 18 -11.44 18.52 -12.56
C ILE A 18 -12.39 19.63 -13.04
N ALA A 19 -12.23 20.11 -14.28
CA ALA A 19 -13.14 21.07 -14.90
C ALA A 19 -14.56 20.49 -15.12
N GLU A 20 -14.67 19.15 -15.16
CA GLU A 20 -15.93 18.41 -15.26
C GLU A 20 -16.46 17.98 -13.87
N ASP A 21 -15.93 18.58 -12.80
CA ASP A 21 -16.20 18.22 -11.40
C ASP A 21 -15.88 16.75 -11.05
N VAL A 22 -14.93 16.14 -11.75
CA VAL A 22 -14.46 14.78 -11.45
C VAL A 22 -13.13 14.86 -10.69
N ARG A 23 -13.08 14.26 -9.49
CA ARG A 23 -11.84 14.11 -8.72
C ARG A 23 -11.23 12.74 -8.98
N VAL A 24 -9.93 12.71 -9.25
CA VAL A 24 -9.14 11.49 -9.37
C VAL A 24 -8.08 11.47 -8.26
N ASN A 25 -7.99 10.35 -7.54
CA ASN A 25 -6.99 10.09 -6.51
C ASN A 25 -6.57 8.60 -6.59
N ASN A 26 -5.46 8.26 -5.95
CA ASN A 26 -4.96 6.89 -5.85
C ASN A 26 -4.66 6.50 -4.39
N VAL A 27 -4.63 5.20 -4.11
CA VAL A 27 -4.13 4.64 -2.85
C VAL A 27 -3.01 3.67 -3.18
N ASN A 28 -1.87 3.81 -2.50
CA ASN A 28 -0.74 2.89 -2.59
C ASN A 28 -0.65 2.07 -1.29
N PRO A 29 -1.15 0.83 -1.29
CA PRO A 29 -1.06 -0.06 -0.13
C PRO A 29 0.36 -0.56 0.11
N GLY A 30 0.66 -0.89 1.36
CA GLY A 30 1.77 -1.76 1.73
C GLY A 30 1.38 -3.25 1.67
N VAL A 31 1.91 -4.04 2.61
CA VAL A 31 1.54 -5.45 2.73
C VAL A 31 0.14 -5.57 3.30
N VAL A 32 -0.75 -6.24 2.55
CA VAL A 32 -2.16 -6.46 2.91
C VAL A 32 -2.52 -7.92 2.66
N VAL A 33 -3.20 -8.53 3.63
CA VAL A 33 -3.67 -9.93 3.54
C VAL A 33 -4.75 -10.04 2.46
N THR A 34 -4.35 -10.50 1.29
CA THR A 34 -5.19 -10.76 0.11
C THR A 34 -4.67 -12.03 -0.59
N GLN A 35 -5.35 -12.47 -1.65
CA GLN A 35 -4.87 -13.57 -2.50
C GLN A 35 -3.62 -13.19 -3.34
N PHE A 36 -3.05 -11.99 -3.18
CA PHE A 36 -1.95 -11.51 -4.02
C PHE A 36 -0.72 -12.42 -3.96
N ILE A 37 -0.30 -12.82 -2.75
CA ILE A 37 0.88 -13.68 -2.55
C ILE A 37 0.62 -15.10 -3.11
N GLN A 38 -0.58 -15.64 -2.89
CA GLN A 38 -0.98 -16.93 -3.44
C GLN A 38 -1.05 -16.94 -4.96
N ASN A 39 -1.53 -15.86 -5.58
CA ASN A 39 -1.56 -15.69 -7.02
C ASN A 39 -0.15 -15.61 -7.64
N MET A 40 0.87 -15.38 -6.83
CA MET A 40 2.29 -15.48 -7.22
C MET A 40 2.86 -16.90 -7.09
N GLY A 41 2.04 -17.88 -6.68
CA GLY A 41 2.43 -19.27 -6.53
C GLY A 41 3.00 -19.62 -5.15
N VAL A 42 2.86 -18.74 -4.15
CA VAL A 42 3.33 -18.98 -2.79
C VAL A 42 2.24 -19.75 -2.01
N PRO A 43 2.56 -20.92 -1.41
CA PRO A 43 1.61 -21.67 -0.59
C PRO A 43 1.15 -20.89 0.64
N ASP A 44 -0.06 -21.18 1.13
CA ASP A 44 -0.67 -20.45 2.26
C ASP A 44 0.18 -20.45 3.53
N GLU A 45 0.78 -21.58 3.89
CA GLU A 45 1.67 -21.66 5.06
C GLU A 45 2.88 -20.73 4.94
N MET A 46 3.43 -20.60 3.73
CA MET A 46 4.58 -19.74 3.46
C MET A 46 4.16 -18.26 3.44
N ALA A 47 3.00 -17.95 2.88
CA ALA A 47 2.42 -16.60 2.92
C ALA A 47 2.17 -16.15 4.36
N GLN A 48 1.63 -17.04 5.21
CA GLN A 48 1.39 -16.76 6.62
C GLN A 48 2.71 -16.47 7.36
N LYS A 49 3.74 -17.30 7.15
CA LYS A 49 5.08 -17.05 7.72
C LYS A 49 5.65 -15.70 7.29
N MET A 50 5.48 -15.29 6.03
CA MET A 50 5.90 -13.97 5.56
C MET A 50 5.18 -12.85 6.31
N TYR A 51 3.86 -12.95 6.45
CA TYR A 51 3.06 -11.96 7.18
C TYR A 51 3.48 -11.83 8.64
N ASP A 52 3.66 -12.96 9.33
CA ASP A 52 4.10 -13.00 10.72
C ASP A 52 5.49 -12.38 10.87
N SER A 53 6.39 -12.67 9.92
CA SER A 53 7.74 -12.12 9.92
C SER A 53 7.75 -10.59 9.71
N PHE A 54 6.97 -10.07 8.75
CA PHE A 54 6.80 -8.63 8.59
C PHE A 54 6.23 -7.98 9.86
N ALA A 55 5.19 -8.55 10.46
CA ALA A 55 4.57 -8.01 11.66
C ALA A 55 5.51 -8.00 12.88
N SER A 56 6.37 -9.00 13.01
CA SER A 56 7.32 -9.13 14.12
C SER A 56 8.50 -8.15 14.02
N ASN A 57 8.85 -7.70 12.81
CA ASN A 57 9.97 -6.80 12.58
C ASN A 57 9.52 -5.34 12.38
N ARG A 58 9.60 -4.54 13.45
CA ARG A 58 9.27 -3.09 13.43
C ARG A 58 10.17 -2.26 12.53
N ALA A 59 11.35 -2.76 12.18
CA ALA A 59 12.22 -2.11 11.21
C ALA A 59 11.81 -2.43 9.75
N VAL A 60 10.84 -3.32 9.53
CA VAL A 60 10.23 -3.54 8.20
C VAL A 60 8.81 -2.99 8.17
N LEU A 61 8.00 -3.29 9.19
CA LEU A 61 6.63 -2.81 9.33
C LEU A 61 6.47 -2.06 10.66
N PRO A 62 6.67 -0.73 10.70
CA PRO A 62 6.62 0.05 11.94
C PRO A 62 5.33 -0.11 12.75
N CYS A 63 4.17 -0.20 12.08
CA CYS A 63 2.90 -0.43 12.78
C CYS A 63 2.78 -1.85 13.39
N GLY A 64 3.63 -2.80 12.96
CA GLY A 64 3.73 -4.18 13.47
C GLY A 64 2.46 -5.01 13.29
N LYS A 65 1.61 -4.63 12.33
CA LYS A 65 0.38 -5.32 11.96
C LYS A 65 0.24 -5.29 10.46
N VAL A 66 0.16 -6.46 9.82
CA VAL A 66 -0.15 -6.54 8.40
C VAL A 66 -1.54 -5.98 8.15
N GLY A 67 -1.71 -5.23 7.06
CA GLY A 67 -3.00 -4.63 6.72
C GLY A 67 -4.03 -5.68 6.32
N ASN A 68 -5.30 -5.36 6.55
CA ASN A 68 -6.45 -6.10 6.05
C ASN A 68 -7.08 -5.34 4.87
N PRO A 69 -7.89 -6.01 4.02
CA PRO A 69 -8.58 -5.34 2.92
C PRO A 69 -9.41 -4.12 3.38
N SER A 70 -10.00 -4.20 4.59
CA SER A 70 -10.75 -3.10 5.19
C SER A 70 -9.92 -1.85 5.44
N ASP A 71 -8.63 -1.98 5.77
CA ASP A 71 -7.76 -0.84 6.05
C ASP A 71 -7.58 0.01 4.79
N ILE A 72 -7.47 -0.62 3.62
CA ILE A 72 -7.38 0.05 2.33
C ILE A 72 -8.75 0.53 1.87
N ALA A 73 -9.80 -0.28 2.05
CA ALA A 73 -11.17 0.08 1.69
C ALA A 73 -11.63 1.35 2.40
N ASN A 74 -11.26 1.54 3.68
CA ASN A 74 -11.58 2.74 4.43
C ASN A 74 -10.92 4.00 3.83
N VAL A 75 -9.67 3.91 3.37
CA VAL A 75 -8.97 5.03 2.71
C VAL A 75 -9.64 5.35 1.36
N ILE A 76 -10.01 4.32 0.58
CA ILE A 76 -10.73 4.49 -0.68
C ILE A 76 -12.09 5.16 -0.43
N ALA A 77 -12.86 4.69 0.56
CA ALA A 77 -14.14 5.27 0.93
C ALA A 77 -14.01 6.74 1.35
N PHE A 78 -12.98 7.07 2.14
CA PHE A 78 -12.68 8.46 2.50
C PHE A 78 -12.39 9.33 1.27
N LEU A 79 -11.57 8.86 0.32
CA LEU A 79 -11.26 9.62 -0.90
C LEU A 79 -12.46 9.77 -1.83
N ALA A 80 -13.37 8.79 -1.83
CA ALA A 80 -14.62 8.84 -2.56
C ALA A 80 -15.63 9.81 -1.94
N ASP A 81 -15.63 9.94 -0.60
CA ASP A 81 -16.47 10.89 0.11
C ASP A 81 -16.01 12.34 -0.12
N ARG A 82 -16.68 13.00 -1.06
CA ARG A 82 -16.43 14.40 -1.39
C ARG A 82 -16.58 15.34 -0.19
N SER A 83 -17.47 15.06 0.76
CA SER A 83 -17.66 15.94 1.92
C SER A 83 -16.47 15.92 2.87
N GLN A 84 -15.79 14.78 2.96
CA GLN A 84 -14.65 14.57 3.86
C GLN A 84 -13.31 14.88 3.19
N SER A 85 -13.20 14.68 1.88
CA SER A 85 -11.93 14.76 1.16
C SER A 85 -11.93 15.78 0.01
N PHE A 86 -12.83 16.76 0.02
CA PHE A 86 -13.06 17.69 -1.12
C PHE A 86 -11.75 18.27 -1.69
N TYR A 87 -10.84 18.67 -0.81
CA TYR A 87 -9.59 19.35 -1.18
C TYR A 87 -8.43 18.40 -1.55
N ILE A 88 -8.70 17.09 -1.58
CA ILE A 88 -7.74 16.07 -2.00
C ILE A 88 -8.02 15.74 -3.47
N VAL A 89 -7.14 16.23 -4.35
CA VAL A 89 -7.21 16.06 -5.81
C VAL A 89 -5.83 15.70 -6.35
N GLY A 90 -5.76 14.67 -7.20
CA GLY A 90 -4.53 14.24 -7.84
C GLY A 90 -3.50 13.67 -6.86
N GLN A 91 -3.93 13.20 -5.69
CA GLN A 91 -3.03 12.68 -4.66
C GLN A 91 -3.02 11.16 -4.62
N THR A 92 -1.85 10.62 -4.32
CA THR A 92 -1.67 9.21 -3.97
C THR A 92 -1.51 9.12 -2.45
N ILE A 93 -2.47 8.52 -1.75
CA ILE A 93 -2.37 8.25 -0.33
C ILE A 93 -1.62 6.93 -0.13
N VAL A 94 -0.48 6.97 0.56
CA VAL A 94 0.26 5.76 0.94
C VAL A 94 -0.33 5.21 2.23
N ALA A 95 -0.76 3.95 2.22
CA ALA A 95 -1.36 3.25 3.35
C ALA A 95 -0.62 1.92 3.58
N ASP A 96 0.54 1.98 4.22
CA ASP A 96 1.53 0.89 4.22
C ASP A 96 2.10 0.53 5.59
N GLY A 97 1.49 1.03 6.68
CA GLY A 97 1.98 0.79 8.03
C GLY A 97 3.34 1.41 8.34
N GLY A 98 3.82 2.35 7.51
CA GLY A 98 5.12 3.02 7.65
C GLY A 98 6.26 2.32 6.89
N THR A 99 5.97 1.32 6.06
CA THR A 99 6.99 0.51 5.38
C THR A 99 7.90 1.37 4.48
N SER A 100 7.33 2.29 3.70
CA SER A 100 8.05 3.11 2.73
C SER A 100 8.98 4.16 3.33
N ILE A 101 8.81 4.50 4.62
CA ILE A 101 9.63 5.51 5.30
C ILE A 101 10.76 4.90 6.14
N VAL A 102 10.91 3.57 6.11
CA VAL A 102 12.07 2.90 6.70
C VAL A 102 13.28 3.06 5.78
N LEU A 103 14.40 3.54 6.33
CA LEU A 103 15.69 3.54 5.63
C LEU A 103 16.16 2.11 5.33
N ALA A 104 16.58 1.84 4.09
CA ALA A 104 17.02 0.52 3.63
C ALA A 104 18.14 -0.12 4.49
N MET A 105 18.94 0.67 5.21
CA MET A 105 19.97 0.15 6.13
C MET A 105 19.40 -0.37 7.45
N SER A 106 18.19 0.03 7.84
CA SER A 106 17.54 -0.44 9.07
C SER A 106 16.90 -1.83 8.90
N SER A 107 16.58 -2.21 7.66
CA SER A 107 16.05 -3.53 7.29
C SER A 107 17.13 -4.51 6.79
N ALA A 108 18.36 -4.03 6.55
CA ALA A 108 19.47 -4.82 5.99
C ALA A 108 19.99 -5.97 6.89
N ASN A 109 19.58 -6.02 8.16
CA ASN A 109 19.87 -7.16 9.04
C ASN A 109 18.88 -8.33 8.88
N THR A 110 17.97 -8.27 7.92
CA THR A 110 17.07 -9.39 7.61
C THR A 110 16.99 -9.56 6.10
N THR A 111 17.70 -10.55 5.56
CA THR A 111 17.64 -10.86 4.14
C THR A 111 16.34 -11.58 3.80
N PHE A 112 15.85 -11.40 2.57
CA PHE A 112 14.63 -12.08 2.09
C PHE A 112 14.73 -13.62 2.22
N ALA A 113 15.95 -14.17 2.18
CA ALA A 113 16.21 -15.59 2.41
C ALA A 113 16.02 -16.05 3.87
N GLU A 114 16.09 -15.15 4.85
CA GLU A 114 15.83 -15.46 6.27
C GLU A 114 14.33 -15.44 6.58
N LEU A 115 13.53 -14.70 5.80
CA LEU A 115 12.07 -14.70 5.90
C LEU A 115 11.42 -16.00 5.36
N LEU A 116 12.18 -16.82 4.63
CA LEU A 116 11.71 -18.04 3.96
C LEU A 116 12.17 -19.35 4.62
N LYS A 117 12.97 -19.29 5.69
CA LYS A 117 13.35 -20.45 6.51
C LYS A 117 12.31 -20.66 7.60
#